data_AF-A0A7D5ISY6-F1
#
_entry.id   AF-A0A7D5ISY6-F1
#
_cell.length_a   1.000
_cell.length_b   1.000
_cell.length_c   1.000
_cell.angle_alpha   90.00
_cell.angle_beta   90.00
_cell.angle_gamma   90.00
#
_symmetry.space_group_name_H-M   'P 1'
#
loop_
_entity.id
_entity.type
_entity.pdbx_description
1 polymer ?
#
loop_
_entity_poly.entity_id
_entity_poly.type
_entity_poly.pdbx_seq_one_letter_code
_entity_poly.pdbx_strand_id
1 'polypeptide(L)' 'MHIAKAAGKLRGRQPKLSKTKRKHLLDLAAAGKHTQAELAELFDVSRTTIYRELSRATN' A
#
# COMPACT_ATOMS: atom_id res chain seq x y z
N MET A 1 -24.76 15.10 6.12
CA MET A 1 -23.81 13.97 5.91
C MET A 1 -24.32 12.83 4.99
N HIS A 2 -25.62 12.73 4.68
CA HIS A 2 -26.14 11.64 3.82
C HIS A 2 -25.69 11.70 2.36
N ILE A 3 -25.63 12.91 1.77
CA ILE A 3 -25.32 13.11 0.34
C ILE A 3 -23.85 12.72 0.01
N ALA A 4 -22.89 13.07 0.87
CA ALA A 4 -21.48 12.76 0.66
C ALA A 4 -21.16 11.25 0.76
N LYS A 5 -21.88 10.52 1.61
CA LYS A 5 -21.77 9.06 1.75
C LYS A 5 -22.35 8.34 0.52
N ALA A 6 -23.50 8.81 0.03
CA ALA A 6 -24.15 8.28 -1.17
C ALA A 6 -23.31 8.52 -2.44
N ALA A 7 -22.62 9.66 -2.54
CA ALA A 7 -21.74 10.01 -3.66
C ALA A 7 -20.36 9.30 -3.63
N GLY A 8 -20.08 8.43 -2.65
CA GLY A 8 -18.81 7.72 -2.52
C GLY A 8 -17.60 8.59 -2.15
N LYS A 9 -17.79 9.89 -1.92
CA LYS A 9 -16.72 10.87 -1.63
C LYS A 9 -16.33 10.92 -0.16
N LEU A 10 -17.04 10.19 0.71
CA LEU A 10 -16.79 10.20 2.15
C LEU A 10 -15.48 9.50 2.55
N ARG A 11 -15.05 8.50 1.78
CA ARG A 11 -13.76 7.83 1.97
C ARG A 11 -12.92 8.20 0.76
N GLY A 12 -11.75 8.82 1.00
CA GLY A 12 -10.84 9.23 -0.06
C GLY A 12 -10.43 8.09 -0.99
N ARG A 13 -9.53 8.38 -1.94
CA ARG A 13 -9.08 7.37 -2.91
C ARG A 13 -8.58 6.11 -2.21
N GLN A 14 -9.14 4.96 -2.57
CA GLN A 14 -8.69 3.67 -2.06
C GLN A 14 -7.20 3.48 -2.40
N PRO A 15 -6.37 3.01 -1.44
CA PRO A 15 -4.98 2.67 -1.71
C PRO A 15 -4.89 1.64 -2.85
N LYS A 16 -3.85 1.75 -3.69
CA LYS A 16 -3.60 0.78 -4.77
C LYS A 16 -3.40 -0.65 -4.26
N LEU A 17 -2.85 -0.80 -3.05
CA LEU A 17 -2.63 -2.09 -2.40
C LEU A 17 -3.80 -2.43 -1.48
N SER A 18 -4.36 -3.63 -1.66
CA SER A 18 -5.33 -4.18 -0.71
C SER A 18 -4.65 -4.44 0.64
N LYS A 19 -5.45 -4.57 1.71
CA LYS A 19 -4.93 -4.88 3.05
C LYS A 19 -4.06 -6.15 3.05
N THR A 20 -4.49 -7.19 2.33
CA THR A 20 -3.75 -8.45 2.20
C THR A 20 -2.44 -8.27 1.46
N LYS A 21 -2.43 -7.55 0.32
CA LYS A 21 -1.20 -7.28 -0.43
C LYS A 21 -0.22 -6.44 0.41
N ARG A 22 -0.72 -5.46 1.16
CA ARG A 22 0.10 -4.66 2.09
C ARG A 22 0.75 -5.54 3.15
N LYS A 23 -0.03 -6.41 3.81
CA LYS A 23 0.53 -7.31 4.83
C LYS A 23 1.67 -8.14 4.25
N HIS A 24 1.44 -8.76 3.09
CA HIS A 24 2.44 -9.58 2.42
C HIS A 24 3.69 -8.78 2.03
N LEU A 25 3.53 -7.54 1.55
CA LEU A 25 4.65 -6.64 1.25
C LEU A 25 5.49 -6.36 2.50
N LEU A 26 4.85 -6.06 3.64
CA LEU A 26 5.55 -5.78 4.89
C LEU A 26 6.27 -7.02 5.42
N ASP A 27 5.66 -8.20 5.32
CA ASP A 27 6.29 -9.46 5.73
C ASP A 27 7.56 -9.74 4.89
N LEU A 28 7.49 -9.52 3.56
CA LEU A 28 8.63 -9.69 2.65
C LEU A 28 9.73 -8.63 2.87
N ALA A 29 9.35 -7.39 3.13
CA ALA A 29 10.29 -6.34 3.46
C ALA A 29 11.00 -6.60 4.79
N ALA A 30 10.27 -7.09 5.81
CA ALA A 30 10.82 -7.47 7.10
C ALA A 30 11.74 -8.69 7.00
N ALA A 31 11.46 -9.62 6.09
CA ALA A 31 12.34 -10.76 5.83
C ALA A 31 13.70 -10.35 5.21
N GLY A 32 13.82 -9.13 4.66
CA GLY A 32 15.06 -8.58 4.12
C GLY A 32 15.61 -9.29 2.88
N LYS A 33 14.84 -10.21 2.29
CA LYS A 33 15.26 -11.02 1.12
C LYS A 33 15.01 -10.36 -0.23
N HIS A 34 14.30 -9.23 -0.23
CA HIS A 34 13.98 -8.48 -1.44
C HIS A 34 14.34 -7.02 -1.25
N THR A 35 14.95 -6.45 -2.28
CA THR A 35 15.13 -5.01 -2.43
C THR A 35 13.78 -4.33 -2.68
N GLN A 36 13.72 -3.04 -2.42
CA GLN A 36 12.52 -2.24 -2.69
C GLN A 36 12.16 -2.17 -4.19
N ALA A 37 13.13 -2.41 -5.09
CA ALA A 37 12.88 -2.51 -6.52
C ALA A 37 12.21 -3.83 -6.89
N GLU A 38 12.71 -4.96 -6.36
CA GLU A 38 12.09 -6.28 -6.57
C GLU A 38 10.69 -6.35 -5.97
N LEU A 39 10.46 -5.71 -4.81
CA LEU A 39 9.12 -5.57 -4.24
C LEU A 39 8.20 -4.72 -5.12
N ALA A 40 8.72 -3.72 -5.82
CA ALA A 40 7.93 -2.90 -6.74
C ALA A 40 7.44 -3.73 -7.93
N GLU A 41 8.33 -4.55 -8.50
CA GLU A 41 8.02 -5.49 -9.60
C GLU A 41 7.03 -6.57 -9.16
N LEU A 42 7.27 -7.23 -8.03
CA LEU A 42 6.44 -8.33 -7.52
C LEU A 42 4.98 -7.89 -7.29
N PHE A 43 4.77 -6.65 -6.87
CA PHE A 43 3.46 -6.11 -6.57
C PHE A 43 2.84 -5.28 -7.70
N ASP A 44 3.53 -5.14 -8.84
CA ASP A 44 3.14 -4.31 -9.98
C ASP A 44 2.81 -2.85 -9.55
N VAL A 45 3.72 -2.26 -8.77
CA VAL A 45 3.58 -0.90 -8.24
C VAL A 45 4.87 -0.11 -8.41
N SER A 46 4.78 1.22 -8.32
CA SER A 46 5.97 2.07 -8.32
C SER A 46 6.80 1.89 -7.05
N ARG A 47 8.12 2.07 -7.14
CA ARG A 47 9.02 2.16 -5.97
C ARG A 47 8.54 3.20 -4.95
N THR A 48 7.99 4.31 -5.41
CA THR A 48 7.39 5.35 -4.54
C THR A 48 6.20 4.85 -3.71
N THR A 49 5.46 3.86 -4.22
CA THR A 49 4.42 3.18 -3.45
C THR A 49 5.03 2.31 -2.37
N ILE A 50 6.08 1.54 -2.68
CA ILE A 50 6.80 0.74 -1.68
C ILE A 50 7.33 1.63 -0.55
N TYR A 51 8.07 2.70 -0.86
CA TYR A 51 8.57 3.64 0.14
C TYR A 51 7.48 4.19 1.06
N ARG A 52 6.34 4.59 0.49
CA ARG A 52 5.21 5.12 1.26
C ARG A 52 4.60 4.06 2.17
N GLU A 53 4.46 2.82 1.72
CA GLU A 53 3.91 1.76 2.57
C GLU A 53 4.87 1.38 3.71
N LEU A 54 6.18 1.36 3.46
CA LEU A 54 7.19 1.14 4.50
C LEU A 54 7.17 2.27 5.53
N SER A 55 7.16 3.53 5.08
CA SER A 55 7.08 4.69 5.97
C SER A 55 5.80 4.70 6.83
N ARG A 56 4.66 4.27 6.27
CA ARG A 56 3.38 4.11 7.01
C ARG A 56 3.38 2.96 8.02
N ALA A 57 4.26 1.99 7.88
CA ALA A 57 4.38 0.89 8.83
C ALA A 57 5.28 1.25 10.02
N THR A 58 6.21 2.19 9.82
CA THR A 58 7.12 2.67 10.87
C THR A 58 6.51 3.74 11.78
N ASN A 59 5.48 4.45 11.32
CA ASN A 59 4.82 5.56 12.03
C ASN A 59 3.36 5.23 12.36
#